data_AF-A0A8S3YI83-F1
#
_entry.id   AF-A0A8S3YI83-F1
#
_cell.length_a   1.000
_cell.length_b   1.000
_cell.length_c   1.000
_cell.angle_alpha   90.00
_cell.angle_beta   90.00
_cell.angle_gamma   90.00
#
_symmetry.space_group_name_H-M   'P 1'
#
loop_
_entity.id
_entity.type
_entity.pdbx_description
1 polymer ?
#
loop_
_entity_poly.entity_id
_entity_poly.type
_entity_poly.pdbx_seq_one_letter_code
_entity_poly.pdbx_strand_id
1 'polypeptide(L)'
;MADAEKLYMQSPLVRWVETFKASDGHPLEYKDLYEGVFLNDVMQQIDPRLAYDKVNRSVEDVAARLHNWDILVKNIQGYYR
;
A
#
# COMPACT_ATOMS: atom_id res chain seq x y z
N MET A 1 3.43 -21.38 -5.39
CA MET A 1 3.16 -19.93 -5.31
C MET A 1 2.63 -19.53 -3.94
N ALA A 2 1.62 -20.23 -3.38
CA ALA A 2 1.07 -19.93 -2.05
C ALA A 2 2.11 -19.85 -0.91
N ASP A 3 3.14 -20.71 -0.92
CA ASP A 3 4.18 -20.67 0.12
C ASP A 3 5.07 -19.43 0.05
N ALA A 4 5.38 -18.95 -1.16
CA ALA A 4 6.20 -17.75 -1.34
C ALA A 4 5.45 -16.48 -0.90
N GLU A 5 4.16 -16.40 -1.21
CA GLU A 5 3.28 -15.32 -0.74
C GLU A 5 3.19 -15.31 0.79
N LYS A 6 2.97 -16.48 1.41
CA LYS A 6 2.92 -16.60 2.87
C LYS A 6 4.22 -16.15 3.53
N LEU A 7 5.38 -16.53 2.98
CA LEU A 7 6.68 -16.09 3.48
C LEU A 7 6.88 -14.58 3.29
N TYR A 8 6.46 -14.04 2.14
CA TYR A 8 6.51 -12.60 1.88
C TYR A 8 5.65 -11.80 2.88
N MET A 9 4.43 -12.27 3.14
CA MET A 9 3.52 -11.64 4.11
C MET A 9 4.05 -11.67 5.56
N GLN A 10 5.00 -12.55 5.86
CA GLN A 10 5.68 -12.61 7.15
C GLN A 10 6.95 -11.75 7.22
N SER A 11 7.35 -11.13 6.11
CA SER A 11 8.58 -10.33 6.06
C SER A 11 8.49 -9.11 6.99
N PRO A 12 9.64 -8.64 7.53
CA PRO A 12 9.66 -7.50 8.46
C PRO A 12 9.01 -6.24 7.90
N LEU A 13 9.13 -5.99 6.59
CA LEU A 13 8.53 -4.81 5.96
C LEU A 13 7.00 -4.92 5.93
N VAL A 14 6.45 -6.11 5.62
CA VAL A 14 4.99 -6.32 5.67
C VAL A 14 4.46 -6.18 7.09
N ARG A 15 5.19 -6.71 8.08
CA ARG A 15 4.85 -6.55 9.51
C ARG A 15 4.89 -5.10 9.96
N TRP A 16 5.83 -4.31 9.44
CA TRP A 16 5.91 -2.89 9.74
C TRP A 16 4.76 -2.09 9.12
N VAL A 17 4.41 -2.31 7.84
CA VAL A 17 3.25 -1.60 7.26
C VAL A 17 1.93 -2.02 7.90
N GLU A 18 1.81 -3.27 8.37
CA GLU A 18 0.64 -3.77 9.10
C GLU A 18 0.34 -2.93 10.36
N THR A 19 1.34 -2.28 10.98
CA THR A 19 1.11 -1.41 12.16
C THR A 19 0.36 -0.12 11.84
N PHE A 20 0.22 0.25 10.56
CA PHE A 20 -0.55 1.42 10.11
C PHE A 20 -2.03 1.11 9.86
N LYS A 21 -2.42 -0.17 9.88
CA LYS A 21 -3.81 -0.57 9.69
C LYS A 21 -4.62 -0.20 10.94
N ALA A 22 -5.81 0.36 10.74
CA ALA A 22 -6.76 0.51 11.83
C ALA A 22 -7.11 -0.88 12.38
N SER A 23 -7.32 -0.98 13.70
CA SER A 23 -7.72 -2.26 14.33
C SER A 23 -9.19 -2.56 14.02
N ASP A 24 -9.47 -2.95 12.78
CA ASP A 24 -10.77 -3.36 12.28
C ASP A 24 -11.01 -4.87 12.41
N GLY A 25 -10.02 -5.61 12.93
CA GLY A 25 -10.07 -7.05 13.14
C GLY A 25 -9.79 -7.88 11.89
N HIS A 26 -9.48 -7.26 10.74
CA HIS A 26 -9.14 -7.95 9.51
C HIS A 26 -7.62 -8.01 9.31
N PRO A 27 -7.04 -9.18 9.02
CA PRO A 27 -5.61 -9.29 8.73
C PRO A 27 -5.27 -8.53 7.44
N LEU A 28 -4.02 -8.10 7.32
CA LEU A 28 -3.49 -7.58 6.06
C LEU A 28 -3.33 -8.73 5.06
N GLU A 29 -3.93 -8.63 3.89
CA GLU A 29 -3.82 -9.62 2.82
C GLU A 29 -2.84 -9.17 1.74
N TYR A 30 -2.31 -10.11 0.97
CA TYR A 30 -1.42 -9.78 -0.16
C TYR A 30 -2.12 -8.86 -1.18
N LYS A 31 -3.44 -8.98 -1.30
CA LYS A 31 -4.30 -8.10 -2.09
C LYS A 31 -4.20 -6.64 -1.70
N ASP A 32 -4.26 -6.34 -0.41
CA ASP A 32 -4.16 -4.98 0.11
C ASP A 32 -2.85 -4.30 -0.31
N LEU A 33 -1.77 -5.10 -0.45
CA LEU A 33 -0.47 -4.63 -0.90
C LEU A 33 -0.42 -4.41 -2.41
N TYR A 34 -0.81 -5.40 -3.22
CA TYR A 34 -0.64 -5.29 -4.68
C TYR A 34 -1.61 -4.27 -5.32
N GLU A 35 -2.77 -4.01 -4.70
CA GLU A 35 -3.72 -2.98 -5.17
C GLU A 35 -3.21 -1.56 -4.93
N GLY A 36 -2.21 -1.40 -4.05
CA GLY A 36 -1.52 -0.13 -3.79
C GLY A 36 -2.32 0.88 -2.98
N VAL A 37 -3.61 0.63 -2.69
CA VAL A 37 -4.46 1.53 -1.90
C VAL A 37 -3.92 1.67 -0.49
N PHE A 38 -3.70 0.54 0.20
CA PHE A 38 -3.21 0.53 1.57
C PHE A 38 -1.82 1.17 1.70
N LEU A 39 -0.91 0.91 0.76
CA LEU A 39 0.42 1.50 0.79
C LEU A 39 0.38 3.03 0.58
N ASN A 40 -0.56 3.53 -0.22
CA ASN A 40 -0.79 4.98 -0.32
C ASN A 40 -1.41 5.54 0.97
N ASP A 41 -2.30 4.81 1.65
CA ASP A 41 -2.82 5.20 2.98
C ASP A 41 -1.68 5.27 4.02
N VAL A 42 -0.73 4.32 3.98
CA VAL A 42 0.48 4.33 4.82
C VAL A 42 1.33 5.57 4.53
N MET A 43 1.60 5.89 3.26
CA MET A 43 2.36 7.09 2.91
C MET A 43 1.68 8.39 3.35
N GLN A 44 0.35 8.44 3.31
CA GLN A 44 -0.41 9.60 3.81
C GLN A 44 -0.29 9.76 5.33
N GLN A 45 -0.23 8.65 6.08
CA GLN A 45 0.04 8.70 7.52
C GLN A 45 1.48 9.14 7.82
N ILE A 46 2.44 8.78 6.97
CA ILE A 46 3.85 9.19 7.10
C ILE A 46 4.04 10.68 6.78
N ASP A 47 3.45 11.17 5.70
CA ASP A 47 3.47 12.59 5.32
C ASP A 47 2.06 13.09 4.92
N PRO A 48 1.35 13.77 5.84
CA PRO A 48 0.01 14.28 5.58
C PRO A 48 -0.08 15.31 4.46
N ARG A 49 1.04 15.86 3.98
CA ARG A 49 1.07 16.89 2.94
C ARG A 49 0.89 16.31 1.53
N LEU A 50 1.01 15.00 1.36
CA LEU A 50 0.90 14.33 0.07
C LEU A 50 -0.55 14.37 -0.45
N ALA A 51 -0.70 14.50 -1.77
CA ALA A 51 -2.01 14.53 -2.42
C ALA A 51 -2.59 13.10 -2.52
N TYR A 52 -3.38 12.72 -1.52
CA TYR A 52 -4.03 11.41 -1.42
C TYR A 52 -5.26 11.23 -2.32
N ASP A 53 -5.88 12.35 -2.72
CA ASP A 53 -7.14 12.39 -3.48
C ASP A 53 -7.11 11.67 -4.84
N LYS A 54 -5.91 11.37 -5.36
CA LYS A 54 -5.71 10.72 -6.66
C LYS A 54 -5.70 9.19 -6.62
N VAL A 55 -5.71 8.58 -5.43
CA VAL A 55 -5.66 7.12 -5.26
C VAL A 55 -6.98 6.50 -5.74
N ASN A 56 -6.91 5.52 -6.64
CA ASN A 56 -8.08 4.76 -7.08
C ASN A 56 -8.39 3.66 -6.05
N ARG A 57 -9.51 3.81 -5.33
CA ARG A 57 -9.97 2.82 -4.34
C ARG A 57 -10.81 1.68 -4.94
N SER A 58 -11.29 1.81 -6.18
CA SER A 58 -12.04 0.78 -6.90
C SER A 58 -11.12 0.10 -7.91
N VAL A 59 -10.26 -0.79 -7.41
CA VAL A 59 -9.23 -1.46 -8.20
C VAL A 59 -9.78 -2.72 -8.87
N GLU A 60 -10.22 -2.59 -10.13
CA GLU A 60 -10.81 -3.71 -10.89
C GLU A 60 -9.84 -4.32 -11.92
N ASP A 61 -8.85 -3.53 -12.38
CA ASP A 61 -7.95 -3.93 -13.46
C ASP A 61 -6.47 -3.61 -13.20
N VAL A 62 -5.63 -4.05 -14.13
CA VAL A 62 -4.17 -3.81 -14.08
C VAL A 62 -3.85 -2.32 -14.17
N ALA A 63 -4.61 -1.53 -14.92
CA ALA A 63 -4.35 -0.11 -15.12
C ALA A 63 -4.58 0.68 -13.82
N ALA A 64 -5.64 0.37 -13.06
CA ALA A 64 -5.91 0.93 -11.75
C ALA A 64 -4.79 0.63 -10.76
N ARG A 65 -4.25 -0.60 -10.77
CA ARG A 65 -3.08 -0.96 -9.96
C ARG A 65 -1.86 -0.13 -10.33
N LEU A 66 -1.51 -0.09 -11.62
CA LEU A 66 -0.35 0.67 -12.10
C LEU A 66 -0.44 2.16 -11.75
N HIS A 67 -1.63 2.75 -11.84
CA HIS A 67 -1.90 4.12 -11.43
C HIS A 67 -1.61 4.35 -9.93
N ASN A 68 -2.10 3.46 -9.05
CA ASN A 68 -1.83 3.56 -7.62
C ASN A 68 -0.33 3.39 -7.30
N TRP A 69 0.38 2.51 -8.01
CA TRP A 69 1.83 2.33 -7.87
C TRP A 69 2.63 3.54 -8.36
N ASP A 70 2.23 4.18 -9.46
CA ASP A 70 2.85 5.40 -9.98
C ASP A 70 2.73 6.55 -8.97
N ILE A 71 1.56 6.73 -8.36
CA ILE A 71 1.36 7.70 -7.27
C ILE A 71 2.27 7.39 -6.09
N LEU A 72 2.29 6.13 -5.65
CA LEU A 72 3.08 5.71 -4.48
C LEU A 72 4.58 6.01 -4.68
N VAL A 73 5.13 5.63 -5.83
CA VAL A 73 6.55 5.86 -6.14
C VAL A 73 6.87 7.35 -6.21
N LYS A 74 6.01 8.16 -6.85
CA LYS A 74 6.19 9.62 -6.92
C LYS A 74 6.16 10.26 -5.54
N ASN A 75 5.26 9.82 -4.67
CA ASN A 75 5.15 10.32 -3.31
C ASN A 75 6.35 9.93 -2.45
N ILE A 76 6.84 8.69 -2.54
CA ILE A 76 8.08 8.26 -1.86
C ILE A 76 9.26 9.10 -2.35
N GLN A 77 9.41 9.27 -3.66
CA GLN A 77 10.49 10.09 -4.22
C GLN A 77 10.39 11.56 -3.80
N GLY A 78 9.18 12.11 -3.77
CA GLY A 78 8.92 13.48 -3.32
C GLY A 78 9.25 13.70 -1.85
N TYR A 79 9.01 12.72 -0.99
CA TYR A 79 9.32 12.79 0.44
C TYR A 79 10.83 12.94 0.73
N TYR A 80 11.67 12.30 -0.07
CA TYR A 80 13.14 12.34 0.10
C TYR A 80 13.84 13.48 -0.65
N ARG A 81 13.10 14.28 -1.42
CA ARG A 81 13.64 15.46 -2.11
C ARG A 81 13.48 16.70 -1.24
#